data_AF-A0AA85FGY6-F1
#
_entry.id   AF-A0AA85FGY6-F1
#
_cell.length_a   1.000
_cell.length_b   1.000
_cell.length_c   1.000
_cell.angle_alpha   90.00
_cell.angle_beta   90.00
_cell.angle_gamma   90.00
#
_symmetry.space_group_name_H-M   'P 1'
#
loop_
_entity.id
_entity.type
_entity.pdbx_description
1 polymer ?
#
loop_
_entity_poly.entity_id
_entity_poly.type
_entity_poly.pdbx_seq_one_letter_code
_entity_poly.pdbx_strand_id
1 'polypeptide(L)'
;MAVTPFFSLRNLVLNKCNNFLLPGSSRDKCYKFLLDGYFVGFIHPMFLDWLLKYANVFVKTSHPQHGDHCITVHQALINVNDRSNAVAEVMQDLRATSPFKALKGWRNEDYGVYIHNREKVLLRIERSASSLLGITRYGVHVNGFSLNRYNYSKKSDRIVNGSSHNSNDSNSLAQIDPDNVFMWLGLRSINKPTSPGMLDNMAAGGLTYGLDVMECARKECQEEASVPEHMLGKLTLVNQISYIFEDERGVCPQIEYCFDLELPPDFIPVSSDGEVDSFRLASISEMLH
;
A
#
# COMPACT_ATOMS: atom_id res chain seq x y z
N MET A 1 11.86 29.82 15.42
CA MET A 1 12.60 28.69 14.81
C MET A 1 12.18 28.61 13.36
N ALA A 2 13.12 28.71 12.42
CA ALA A 2 12.80 28.58 11.00
C ALA A 2 12.35 27.14 10.72
N VAL A 3 11.14 26.96 10.19
CA VAL A 3 10.64 25.66 9.76
C VAL A 3 11.36 25.31 8.45
N THR A 4 12.09 24.20 8.43
CA THR A 4 12.76 23.76 7.20
C THR A 4 11.73 23.30 6.16
N PRO A 5 11.99 23.45 4.85
CA PRO A 5 11.10 22.98 3.79
C PRO A 5 10.72 21.49 3.96
N PHE A 6 11.69 20.65 4.34
CA PHE A 6 11.46 19.22 4.62
C PHE A 6 10.44 18.98 5.75
N PHE A 7 10.52 19.76 6.83
CA PHE A 7 9.56 19.65 7.94
C PHE A 7 8.15 20.04 7.49
N SER A 8 8.03 21.07 6.64
CA SER A 8 6.76 21.48 6.07
C SER A 8 6.17 20.41 5.15
N LEU A 9 6.99 19.81 4.27
CA LEU A 9 6.58 18.74 3.37
C LEU A 9 6.15 17.49 4.14
N ARG A 10 6.93 17.06 5.14
CA ARG A 10 6.58 15.92 5.99
C ARG A 10 5.21 16.12 6.64
N ASN A 11 4.95 17.29 7.22
CA ASN A 11 3.65 17.57 7.82
C ASN A 11 2.52 17.60 6.80
N LEU A 12 2.77 18.14 5.59
CA LEU A 12 1.80 18.13 4.51
C LEU A 12 1.44 16.69 4.11
N VAL A 13 2.44 15.82 3.96
CA VAL A 13 2.25 14.39 3.64
C VAL A 13 1.49 13.69 4.76
N LEU A 14 1.91 13.86 6.02
CA LEU A 14 1.25 13.25 7.17
C LEU A 14 -0.22 13.68 7.26
N ASN A 15 -0.51 14.97 7.07
CA ASN A 15 -1.87 15.49 7.09
C ASN A 15 -2.70 14.97 5.90
N LYS A 16 -2.11 14.86 4.71
CA LYS A 16 -2.81 14.33 3.53
C LYS A 16 -3.12 12.83 3.70
N CYS A 17 -2.15 12.04 4.15
CA CYS A 17 -2.30 10.61 4.37
C CYS A 17 -3.18 10.28 5.59
N ASN A 18 -3.38 11.22 6.52
CA ASN A 18 -4.18 11.03 7.73
C ASN A 18 -5.35 12.02 7.85
N ASN A 19 -5.85 12.59 6.75
CA ASN A 19 -6.87 13.64 6.79
C ASN A 19 -8.16 13.18 7.48
N PHE A 20 -8.47 11.89 7.47
CA PHE A 20 -9.64 11.29 8.11
C PHE A 20 -9.54 11.29 9.65
N LEU A 21 -8.33 11.47 10.20
CA LEU A 21 -8.11 11.60 11.64
C LEU A 21 -8.13 13.05 12.10
N LEU A 22 -8.17 14.02 11.18
CA LEU A 22 -8.13 15.44 11.50
C LEU A 22 -9.54 16.01 11.75
N PRO A 23 -9.64 17.12 12.50
CA PRO A 23 -10.89 17.84 12.67
C PRO A 23 -11.51 18.26 11.32
N GLY A 24 -12.83 18.12 11.20
CA GLY A 24 -13.56 18.45 9.97
C GLY A 24 -13.70 17.29 8.97
N SER A 25 -13.06 16.15 9.25
CA SER A 25 -13.26 14.91 8.49
C SER A 25 -14.69 14.36 8.64
N SER A 26 -15.03 13.38 7.80
CA SER A 26 -16.32 12.67 7.86
C SER A 26 -16.38 11.59 8.96
N ARG A 27 -15.32 11.43 9.75
CA ARG A 27 -15.15 10.30 10.69
C ARG A 27 -16.34 10.07 11.61
N ASP A 28 -16.83 11.12 12.27
CA ASP A 28 -17.95 11.02 13.22
C ASP A 28 -19.31 10.79 12.55
N LYS A 29 -19.38 10.95 11.23
CA LYS A 29 -20.59 10.71 10.42
C LYS A 29 -20.58 9.32 9.79
N CYS A 30 -19.41 8.70 9.64
CA CYS A 30 -19.27 7.39 9.01
C CYS A 30 -19.95 6.29 9.81
N TYR A 31 -20.54 5.35 9.09
CA TYR A 31 -21.08 4.12 9.67
C TYR A 31 -19.95 3.11 9.82
N LYS A 32 -19.92 2.38 10.92
CA LYS A 32 -18.99 1.25 11.08
C LYS A 32 -19.45 0.10 10.20
N PHE A 33 -18.55 -0.47 9.41
CA PHE A 33 -18.81 -1.72 8.68
C PHE A 33 -18.40 -2.89 9.56
N LEU A 34 -19.37 -3.74 9.90
CA LEU A 34 -19.17 -4.93 10.73
C LEU A 34 -19.38 -6.20 9.91
N LEU A 35 -18.57 -7.21 10.19
CA LEU A 35 -18.74 -8.58 9.70
C LEU A 35 -18.49 -9.54 10.85
N ASP A 36 -19.45 -10.42 11.14
CA ASP A 36 -19.39 -11.39 12.25
C ASP A 36 -19.02 -10.73 13.60
N GLY A 37 -19.49 -9.49 13.83
CA GLY A 37 -19.21 -8.69 15.03
C GLY A 37 -17.86 -7.97 15.03
N TYR A 38 -17.00 -8.20 14.04
CA TYR A 38 -15.72 -7.51 13.90
C TYR A 38 -15.87 -6.20 13.13
N PHE A 39 -15.20 -5.16 13.60
CA PHE A 39 -15.04 -3.92 12.86
C PHE A 39 -14.06 -4.12 11.71
N VAL A 40 -14.52 -3.86 10.48
CA VAL A 40 -13.73 -4.09 9.26
C VAL A 40 -13.57 -2.86 8.37
N GLY A 41 -14.27 -1.76 8.67
CA GLY A 41 -14.14 -0.55 7.86
C GLY A 41 -15.11 0.57 8.20
N PHE A 42 -15.02 1.67 7.46
CA PHE A 42 -15.90 2.84 7.58
C PHE A 42 -16.66 3.11 6.28
N ILE A 43 -17.99 3.14 6.34
CA ILE A 43 -18.83 3.50 5.19
C ILE A 43 -19.24 4.96 5.31
N HIS A 44 -18.84 5.76 4.34
CA HIS A 44 -19.23 7.17 4.26
C HIS A 44 -20.75 7.30 4.02
N PRO A 45 -21.47 8.24 4.68
CA PRO A 45 -22.92 8.37 4.56
C PRO A 45 -23.45 8.52 3.12
N MET A 46 -22.64 9.10 2.23
CA MET A 46 -23.03 9.30 0.83
C MET A 46 -23.29 7.99 0.06
N PHE A 47 -22.75 6.86 0.54
CA PHE A 47 -22.94 5.55 -0.07
C PHE A 47 -24.12 4.78 0.54
N LEU A 48 -24.63 5.22 1.68
CA LEU A 48 -25.54 4.44 2.51
C LEU A 48 -26.85 4.12 1.80
N ASP A 49 -27.51 5.14 1.24
CA ASP A 49 -28.80 4.96 0.55
C ASP A 49 -28.69 4.08 -0.70
N TRP A 50 -27.49 3.97 -1.28
CA TRP A 50 -27.23 3.07 -2.41
C TRP A 50 -27.07 1.63 -1.95
N LEU A 51 -26.27 1.39 -0.91
CA LEU A 51 -26.08 0.05 -0.36
C LEU A 51 -27.38 -0.54 0.19
N LEU A 52 -28.20 0.27 0.86
CA LEU A 52 -29.44 -0.18 1.50
C LEU A 52 -30.58 -0.48 0.51
N LYS A 53 -30.44 -0.16 -0.77
CA LYS A 53 -31.36 -0.67 -1.81
C LYS A 53 -31.27 -2.19 -1.94
N TYR A 54 -30.13 -2.77 -1.58
CA TYR A 54 -29.87 -4.21 -1.61
C TYR A 54 -30.03 -4.78 -0.19
N ALA A 55 -31.24 -4.69 0.36
CA ALA A 55 -31.52 -5.08 1.75
C ALA A 55 -31.31 -6.59 2.04
N ASN A 56 -31.24 -7.42 1.00
CA ASN A 56 -30.84 -8.83 1.07
C ASN A 56 -29.32 -9.03 1.23
N VAL A 57 -28.52 -7.97 1.05
CA VAL A 57 -27.06 -7.98 1.17
C VAL A 57 -26.59 -7.06 2.29
N PHE A 58 -26.97 -5.79 2.30
CA PHE A 58 -26.54 -4.81 3.31
C PHE A 58 -27.70 -4.41 4.22
N VAL A 59 -27.47 -4.47 5.54
CA VAL A 59 -28.47 -4.09 6.55
C VAL A 59 -27.88 -3.17 7.61
N LYS A 60 -28.72 -2.28 8.12
CA LYS A 60 -28.40 -1.47 9.31
C LYS A 60 -28.40 -2.35 10.55
N THR A 61 -27.44 -2.10 11.43
CA THR A 61 -27.38 -2.68 12.77
C THR A 61 -26.80 -1.65 13.75
N SER A 62 -26.76 -1.98 15.03
CA SER A 62 -26.13 -1.17 16.06
C SER A 62 -24.98 -1.95 16.68
N HIS A 63 -23.89 -1.25 17.03
CA HIS A 63 -22.77 -1.90 17.71
C HIS A 63 -23.25 -2.49 19.05
N PRO A 64 -23.03 -3.80 19.32
CA PRO A 64 -23.62 -4.45 20.48
C PRO A 64 -23.27 -3.81 21.83
N GLN A 65 -22.10 -3.18 21.92
CA GLN A 65 -21.57 -2.61 23.17
C GLN A 65 -21.72 -1.09 23.29
N HIS A 66 -21.88 -0.38 22.17
CA HIS A 66 -21.76 1.09 22.15
C HIS A 66 -22.96 1.78 21.49
N GLY A 67 -23.85 1.03 20.84
CA GLY A 67 -25.02 1.60 20.17
C GLY A 67 -24.71 2.33 18.85
N ASP A 68 -23.44 2.41 18.44
CA ASP A 68 -23.02 3.10 17.22
C ASP A 68 -23.77 2.61 15.97
N HIS A 69 -24.03 3.52 15.04
CA HIS A 69 -24.64 3.18 13.76
C HIS A 69 -23.69 2.33 12.91
N CYS A 70 -24.16 1.13 12.55
CA CYS A 70 -23.36 0.15 11.84
C CYS A 70 -24.10 -0.35 10.59
N ILE A 71 -23.31 -0.82 9.63
CA ILE A 71 -23.77 -1.60 8.49
C ILE A 71 -23.11 -2.96 8.58
N THR A 72 -23.85 -4.01 8.24
CA THR A 72 -23.34 -5.38 8.14
C THR A 72 -23.88 -6.03 6.88
N VAL A 73 -23.26 -7.16 6.51
CA VAL A 73 -23.84 -8.06 5.52
C VAL A 73 -24.97 -8.88 6.15
N HIS A 74 -26.01 -9.19 5.37
CA HIS A 74 -27.22 -9.88 5.80
C HIS A 74 -26.91 -11.28 6.36
N GLN A 75 -27.56 -11.65 7.47
CA GLN A 75 -27.28 -12.88 8.24
C GLN A 75 -27.50 -14.20 7.46
N ALA A 76 -28.25 -14.17 6.36
CA ALA A 76 -28.42 -15.33 5.50
C ALA A 76 -27.16 -15.67 4.68
N LEU A 77 -26.20 -14.75 4.57
CA LEU A 77 -24.93 -14.93 3.87
C LEU A 77 -23.89 -15.42 4.88
N ILE A 78 -23.88 -16.74 5.12
CA ILE A 78 -23.22 -17.34 6.28
C ILE A 78 -21.70 -17.47 6.06
N ASN A 79 -21.30 -17.93 4.89
CA ASN A 79 -19.90 -18.22 4.60
C ASN A 79 -19.23 -17.10 3.77
N VAL A 80 -17.91 -17.17 3.64
CA VAL A 80 -17.11 -16.15 2.92
C VAL A 80 -17.52 -16.05 1.44
N ASN A 81 -17.80 -17.18 0.78
CA ASN A 81 -18.16 -17.20 -0.63
C ASN A 81 -19.53 -16.57 -0.87
N ASP A 82 -20.54 -16.90 -0.07
CA ASP A 82 -21.89 -16.32 -0.18
C ASP A 82 -21.82 -14.79 -0.03
N ARG A 83 -21.10 -14.31 1.00
CA ARG A 83 -20.88 -12.88 1.23
C ARG A 83 -20.16 -12.24 0.04
N SER A 84 -19.09 -12.87 -0.45
CA SER A 84 -18.26 -12.34 -1.54
C SER A 84 -19.05 -12.23 -2.84
N ASN A 85 -19.82 -13.27 -3.19
CA ASN A 85 -20.61 -13.29 -4.41
C ASN A 85 -21.74 -12.25 -4.34
N ALA A 86 -22.48 -12.20 -3.23
CA ALA A 86 -23.56 -11.23 -3.06
C ALA A 86 -23.06 -9.78 -3.09
N VAL A 87 -21.93 -9.49 -2.43
CA VAL A 87 -21.32 -8.16 -2.47
C VAL A 87 -20.79 -7.86 -3.88
N ALA A 88 -20.17 -8.82 -4.57
CA ALA A 88 -19.69 -8.62 -5.93
C ALA A 88 -20.82 -8.28 -6.91
N GLU A 89 -21.98 -8.96 -6.82
CA GLU A 89 -23.16 -8.64 -7.62
C GLU A 89 -23.65 -7.20 -7.37
N VAL A 90 -23.72 -6.78 -6.10
CA VAL A 90 -24.08 -5.39 -5.74
C VAL A 90 -23.07 -4.40 -6.31
N MET A 91 -21.76 -4.67 -6.19
CA MET A 91 -20.74 -3.77 -6.72
C MET A 91 -20.76 -3.69 -8.25
N GLN A 92 -21.09 -4.77 -8.94
CA GLN A 92 -21.26 -4.78 -10.40
C GLN A 92 -22.46 -3.93 -10.83
N ASP A 93 -23.61 -4.08 -10.15
CA ASP A 93 -24.79 -3.26 -10.46
C ASP A 93 -24.54 -1.77 -10.13
N LEU A 94 -23.94 -1.48 -8.98
CA LEU A 94 -23.55 -0.11 -8.62
C LEU A 94 -22.52 0.47 -9.59
N ARG A 95 -21.60 -0.33 -10.13
CA ARG A 95 -20.65 0.15 -11.16
C ARG A 95 -21.38 0.66 -12.40
N ALA A 96 -22.49 0.02 -12.77
CA ALA A 96 -23.31 0.39 -13.92
C ALA A 96 -24.28 1.55 -13.63
N THR A 97 -24.86 1.58 -12.44
CA THR A 97 -26.02 2.45 -12.12
C THR A 97 -25.70 3.67 -11.26
N SER A 98 -24.59 3.65 -10.52
CA SER A 98 -24.25 4.71 -9.57
C SER A 98 -23.25 5.74 -10.15
N PRO A 99 -23.19 6.95 -9.57
CA PRO A 99 -22.18 7.95 -9.93
C PRO A 99 -20.80 7.68 -9.28
N PHE A 100 -20.58 6.52 -8.65
CA PHE A 100 -19.37 6.29 -7.84
C PHE A 100 -18.12 6.14 -8.70
N LYS A 101 -17.23 7.12 -8.60
CA LYS A 101 -15.90 7.09 -9.23
C LYS A 101 -15.05 5.91 -8.78
N ALA A 102 -15.21 5.49 -7.51
CA ALA A 102 -14.50 4.35 -6.93
C ALA A 102 -14.59 3.12 -7.85
N LEU A 103 -15.81 2.75 -8.26
CA LEU A 103 -16.10 1.53 -9.03
C LEU A 103 -15.71 1.60 -10.51
N LYS A 104 -15.25 2.75 -11.01
CA LYS A 104 -14.79 2.88 -12.40
C LYS A 104 -13.39 2.30 -12.60
N GLY A 105 -12.59 2.23 -11.54
CA GLY A 105 -11.26 1.63 -11.55
C GLY A 105 -11.25 0.10 -11.39
N TRP A 106 -12.22 -0.59 -12.02
CA TRP A 106 -12.39 -2.04 -11.91
C TRP A 106 -11.21 -2.79 -12.52
N ARG A 107 -10.64 -3.75 -11.78
CA ARG A 107 -9.40 -4.47 -12.15
C ARG A 107 -9.56 -5.98 -12.29
N ASN A 108 -10.73 -6.53 -11.94
CA ASN A 108 -10.94 -7.99 -11.79
C ASN A 108 -9.93 -8.59 -10.78
N GLU A 109 -9.67 -7.83 -9.72
CA GLU A 109 -8.69 -8.13 -8.70
C GLU A 109 -9.39 -8.03 -7.35
N ASP A 110 -9.51 -9.14 -6.64
CA ASP A 110 -10.16 -9.18 -5.34
C ASP A 110 -9.15 -8.81 -4.23
N TYR A 111 -9.58 -7.97 -3.30
CA TYR A 111 -8.97 -7.78 -1.99
C TYR A 111 -9.71 -8.61 -0.95
N GLY A 112 -8.96 -9.14 0.02
CA GLY A 112 -9.54 -9.79 1.19
C GLY A 112 -9.86 -8.78 2.30
N VAL A 113 -11.03 -8.93 2.90
CA VAL A 113 -11.41 -8.27 4.15
C VAL A 113 -11.04 -9.21 5.29
N TYR A 114 -9.98 -8.85 6.01
CA TYR A 114 -9.37 -9.73 7.00
C TYR A 114 -9.57 -9.24 8.44
N ILE A 115 -9.46 -10.19 9.37
CA ILE A 115 -9.29 -9.96 10.81
C ILE A 115 -8.07 -10.76 11.31
N HIS A 116 -7.66 -10.50 12.55
CA HIS A 116 -6.49 -11.15 13.19
C HIS A 116 -5.25 -11.08 12.29
N ASN A 117 -4.85 -9.87 11.88
CA ASN A 117 -3.63 -9.65 11.08
C ASN A 117 -3.54 -10.52 9.80
N ARG A 118 -4.65 -10.61 9.04
CA ARG A 118 -4.75 -11.42 7.80
C ARG A 118 -4.85 -12.94 7.99
N GLU A 119 -4.98 -13.45 9.22
CA GLU A 119 -5.15 -14.89 9.48
C GLU A 119 -6.53 -15.41 9.06
N LYS A 120 -7.58 -14.58 9.13
CA LYS A 120 -8.94 -14.99 8.78
C LYS A 120 -9.60 -13.99 7.84
N VAL A 121 -10.01 -14.47 6.67
CA VAL A 121 -10.85 -13.72 5.72
C VAL A 121 -12.32 -13.84 6.09
N LEU A 122 -13.05 -12.72 6.00
CA LEU A 122 -14.49 -12.67 6.23
C LEU A 122 -15.29 -12.43 4.94
N LEU A 123 -14.68 -11.75 3.96
CA LEU A 123 -15.30 -11.34 2.70
C LEU A 123 -14.18 -11.04 1.69
N ARG A 124 -14.40 -11.31 0.41
CA ARG A 124 -13.61 -10.76 -0.69
C ARG A 124 -14.41 -9.68 -1.39
N ILE A 125 -13.74 -8.65 -1.86
CA ILE A 125 -14.35 -7.58 -2.64
C ILE A 125 -13.43 -7.18 -3.78
N GLU A 126 -14.00 -6.68 -4.87
CA GLU A 126 -13.19 -6.13 -5.93
C GLU A 126 -12.45 -4.87 -5.45
N ARG A 127 -11.17 -4.73 -5.84
CA ARG A 127 -10.23 -3.69 -5.39
C ARG A 127 -10.78 -2.27 -5.47
N SER A 128 -11.57 -1.95 -6.50
CA SER A 128 -12.16 -0.62 -6.69
C SER A 128 -13.30 -0.30 -5.69
N ALA A 129 -13.91 -1.33 -5.08
CA ALA A 129 -14.92 -1.16 -4.02
C ALA A 129 -14.33 -0.88 -2.63
N SER A 130 -13.00 -0.99 -2.46
CA SER A 130 -12.36 -0.92 -1.15
C SER A 130 -12.62 0.39 -0.40
N SER A 131 -12.59 1.53 -1.11
CA SER A 131 -12.79 2.84 -0.49
C SER A 131 -14.26 3.14 -0.20
N LEU A 132 -15.15 2.56 -0.99
CA LEU A 132 -16.60 2.68 -0.81
C LEU A 132 -17.03 1.98 0.48
N LEU A 133 -16.51 0.77 0.72
CA LEU A 133 -16.75 0.00 1.95
C LEU A 133 -15.77 0.37 3.09
N GLY A 134 -14.81 1.24 2.80
CA GLY A 134 -13.76 1.72 3.70
C GLY A 134 -13.01 0.63 4.44
N ILE A 135 -12.74 -0.48 3.76
CA ILE A 135 -11.96 -1.60 4.30
C ILE A 135 -10.47 -1.29 4.24
N THR A 136 -9.71 -1.92 5.12
CA THR A 136 -8.24 -1.82 5.11
C THR A 136 -7.68 -2.46 3.85
N ARG A 137 -6.92 -1.67 3.08
CA ARG A 137 -6.10 -2.17 1.98
C ARG A 137 -4.71 -2.50 2.46
N TYR A 138 -4.11 -3.49 1.80
CA TYR A 138 -2.72 -3.86 2.01
C TYR A 138 -1.96 -3.67 0.70
N GLY A 139 -0.69 -3.31 0.79
CA GLY A 139 0.19 -3.19 -0.35
C GLY A 139 1.64 -3.41 0.04
N VAL A 140 2.50 -3.50 -0.96
CA VAL A 140 3.94 -3.67 -0.82
C VAL A 140 4.65 -2.54 -1.54
N HIS A 141 5.75 -2.06 -0.96
CA HIS A 141 6.60 -1.03 -1.55
C HIS A 141 8.05 -1.48 -1.42
N VAL A 142 8.79 -1.52 -2.53
CA VAL A 142 10.17 -2.00 -2.56
C VAL A 142 11.16 -0.87 -2.83
N ASN A 143 12.02 -0.62 -1.86
CA ASN A 143 13.19 0.25 -1.98
C ASN A 143 14.32 -0.54 -2.65
N GLY A 144 14.40 -0.48 -3.98
CA GLY A 144 15.54 -0.99 -4.72
C GLY A 144 16.70 0.00 -4.65
N PHE A 145 17.78 -0.35 -3.96
CA PHE A 145 18.90 0.56 -3.73
C PHE A 145 20.25 -0.10 -4.05
N SER A 146 21.27 0.72 -4.29
CA SER A 146 22.65 0.28 -4.45
C SER A 146 23.58 1.18 -3.62
N LEU A 147 24.69 0.61 -3.17
CA LEU A 147 25.72 1.34 -2.43
C LEU A 147 26.85 1.73 -3.39
N ASN A 148 27.19 3.02 -3.43
CA ASN A 148 28.40 3.46 -4.11
C ASN A 148 29.64 3.17 -3.24
N ARG A 149 30.10 1.92 -3.27
CA ARG A 149 31.25 1.47 -2.47
C ARG A 149 32.59 2.03 -2.97
N TYR A 150 32.64 2.68 -4.14
CA TYR A 150 33.88 3.24 -4.69
C TYR A 150 34.41 4.46 -3.90
N ASN A 151 33.54 5.16 -3.16
CA ASN A 151 33.94 6.28 -2.28
C ASN A 151 34.20 5.88 -0.82
N TYR A 152 34.00 4.60 -0.45
CA TYR A 152 34.26 4.11 0.91
C TYR A 152 35.75 3.78 1.17
N SER A 153 36.65 4.33 0.34
CA SER A 153 38.10 4.31 0.54
C SER A 153 38.63 5.73 0.69
N LYS A 154 38.30 6.40 1.79
CA LYS A 154 38.99 7.64 2.18
C LYS A 154 39.07 7.83 3.69
N LYS A 155 39.49 6.78 4.43
CA LYS A 155 40.11 6.91 5.77
C LYS A 155 40.73 5.61 6.32
N SER A 156 41.52 4.88 5.54
CA SER A 156 42.56 4.00 6.12
C SER A 156 43.65 3.62 5.12
N ASP A 157 44.35 4.61 4.57
CA ASP A 157 45.71 4.35 4.06
C ASP A 157 46.67 4.25 5.25
N ARG A 158 46.57 3.11 5.94
CA ARG A 158 47.70 2.43 6.57
C ARG A 158 47.60 0.97 6.18
N ILE A 159 48.18 0.66 5.01
CA ILE A 159 48.48 -0.70 4.62
C ILE A 159 49.50 -1.23 5.64
N VAL A 160 49.02 -2.00 6.61
CA VAL A 160 49.87 -2.91 7.38
C VAL A 160 49.67 -4.29 6.75
N ASN A 161 50.73 -4.83 6.19
CA ASN A 161 50.74 -6.19 5.65
C ASN A 161 50.41 -7.18 6.77
N GLY A 162 49.32 -7.93 6.59
CA GLY A 162 49.02 -9.14 7.35
C GLY A 162 47.71 -9.08 8.11
N SER A 163 46.64 -9.56 7.49
CA SER A 163 45.66 -10.48 8.09
C SER A 163 44.52 -10.73 7.11
N SER A 164 44.12 -11.98 6.99
CA SER A 164 42.93 -12.40 6.24
C SER A 164 41.69 -11.75 6.86
N HIS A 165 41.09 -10.78 6.16
CA HIS A 165 39.80 -10.25 6.55
C HIS A 165 38.70 -11.23 6.12
N ASN A 166 38.19 -11.99 7.09
CA ASN A 166 36.85 -12.55 7.02
C ASN A 166 35.87 -11.37 6.98
N SER A 167 35.25 -11.12 5.83
CA SER A 167 34.27 -10.06 5.63
C SER A 167 32.94 -10.43 6.27
N ASN A 168 32.79 -10.15 7.56
CA ASN A 168 31.52 -10.09 8.28
C ASN A 168 31.24 -8.64 8.72
N ASP A 169 31.48 -7.66 7.84
CA ASP A 169 31.12 -6.26 8.09
C ASP A 169 29.64 -6.04 7.75
N SER A 170 28.77 -6.45 8.67
CA SER A 170 27.38 -5.99 8.72
C SER A 170 27.34 -4.55 9.24
N ASN A 171 27.88 -3.60 8.47
CA ASN A 171 27.67 -2.19 8.76
C ASN A 171 26.19 -1.88 8.51
N SER A 172 25.49 -1.47 9.57
CA SER A 172 24.09 -1.02 9.48
C SER A 172 23.98 0.13 8.48
N LEU A 173 22.94 0.11 7.62
CA LEU A 173 22.64 1.20 6.66
C LEU A 173 22.61 2.58 7.34
N ALA A 174 22.26 2.64 8.63
CA ALA A 174 22.24 3.87 9.42
C ALA A 174 23.62 4.54 9.61
N GLN A 175 24.72 3.83 9.32
CA GLN A 175 26.09 4.34 9.43
C GLN A 175 26.69 4.76 8.09
N ILE A 176 25.96 4.57 6.98
CA ILE A 176 26.41 4.91 5.64
C ILE A 176 26.02 6.35 5.35
N ASP A 177 26.96 7.12 4.80
CA ASP A 177 26.71 8.47 4.29
C ASP A 177 25.57 8.43 3.23
N PRO A 178 24.46 9.18 3.41
CA PRO A 178 23.34 9.22 2.47
C PRO A 178 23.71 9.57 1.02
N ASP A 179 24.82 10.28 0.80
CA ASP A 179 25.33 10.57 -0.55
C ASP A 179 25.88 9.31 -1.26
N ASN A 180 26.17 8.25 -0.51
CA ASN A 180 26.69 6.98 -1.04
C ASN A 180 25.62 5.88 -1.15
N VAL A 181 24.36 6.21 -0.87
CA VAL A 181 23.21 5.32 -1.05
C VAL A 181 22.33 5.86 -2.18
N PHE A 182 22.11 5.05 -3.20
CA PHE A 182 21.31 5.43 -4.37
C PHE A 182 20.09 4.53 -4.48
N MET A 183 18.92 5.11 -4.66
CA MET A 183 17.65 4.40 -4.79
C MET A 183 17.08 4.57 -6.21
N TRP A 184 16.56 3.49 -6.77
CA TRP A 184 15.78 3.51 -8.00
C TRP A 184 14.37 4.01 -7.71
N LEU A 185 13.95 5.03 -8.46
CA LEU A 185 12.61 5.61 -8.44
C LEU A 185 11.92 5.31 -9.77
N GLY A 186 10.75 4.70 -9.71
CA GLY A 186 9.90 4.48 -10.88
C GLY A 186 9.13 5.75 -11.23
N LEU A 187 9.03 6.10 -12.50
CA LEU A 187 8.06 7.07 -13.01
C LEU A 187 6.83 6.32 -13.48
N ARG A 188 5.70 6.50 -12.81
CA ARG A 188 4.46 5.76 -13.11
C ARG A 188 3.97 6.06 -14.53
N SER A 189 3.57 5.01 -15.24
CA SER A 189 2.97 5.13 -16.58
C SER A 189 1.78 6.10 -16.58
N ILE A 190 1.67 6.89 -17.65
CA ILE A 190 0.58 7.86 -17.82
C ILE A 190 -0.80 7.19 -17.89
N ASN A 191 -0.83 5.89 -18.21
CA ASN A 191 -2.04 5.09 -18.31
C ASN A 191 -2.51 4.54 -16.95
N LYS A 192 -1.72 4.69 -15.87
CA LYS A 192 -2.13 4.19 -14.55
C LYS A 192 -3.38 4.94 -14.07
N PRO A 193 -4.39 4.24 -13.54
CA PRO A 193 -5.64 4.86 -13.08
C PRO A 193 -5.45 5.75 -11.84
N THR A 194 -4.35 5.57 -11.12
CA THR A 194 -4.01 6.34 -9.91
C THR A 194 -2.61 6.93 -10.03
N SER A 195 -2.50 8.24 -9.80
CA SER A 195 -1.26 9.02 -9.82
C SER A 195 -0.41 8.82 -11.09
N PRO A 196 -0.97 9.00 -12.30
CA PRO A 196 -0.20 8.86 -13.55
C PRO A 196 0.91 9.92 -13.63
N GLY A 197 2.10 9.53 -14.10
CA GLY A 197 3.26 10.42 -14.26
C GLY A 197 3.93 10.88 -12.95
N MET A 198 3.56 10.31 -11.81
CA MET A 198 4.20 10.59 -10.51
C MET A 198 5.39 9.65 -10.27
N LEU A 199 6.33 10.09 -9.44
CA LEU A 199 7.39 9.22 -8.92
C LEU A 199 6.83 8.20 -7.92
N ASP A 200 7.47 7.04 -7.88
CA ASP A 200 7.13 5.90 -7.03
C ASP A 200 8.42 5.19 -6.54
N ASN A 201 8.24 4.19 -5.69
CA ASN A 201 9.28 3.20 -5.38
C ASN A 201 9.74 2.47 -6.65
N MET A 202 10.81 1.67 -6.56
CA MET A 202 11.25 0.86 -7.71
C MET A 202 10.16 -0.13 -8.14
N ALA A 203 9.46 -0.72 -7.19
CA ALA A 203 8.29 -1.54 -7.43
C ALA A 203 7.28 -1.34 -6.28
N ALA A 204 5.98 -1.29 -6.60
CA ALA A 204 4.92 -1.18 -5.61
C ALA A 204 3.58 -1.74 -6.12
N GLY A 205 2.91 -2.55 -5.29
CA GLY A 205 1.70 -3.24 -5.70
C GLY A 205 0.66 -3.41 -4.60
N GLY A 206 -0.59 -3.57 -5.01
CA GLY A 206 -1.68 -3.92 -4.12
C GLY A 206 -1.61 -5.39 -3.73
N LEU A 207 -1.83 -5.71 -2.46
CA LEU A 207 -1.81 -7.09 -1.98
C LEU A 207 -3.16 -7.77 -2.24
N THR A 208 -3.21 -8.54 -3.32
CA THR A 208 -4.38 -9.30 -3.76
C THR A 208 -4.80 -10.36 -2.73
N TYR A 209 -6.08 -10.72 -2.76
CA TYR A 209 -6.59 -11.84 -1.97
C TYR A 209 -5.81 -13.13 -2.30
N GLY A 210 -5.38 -13.84 -1.25
CA GLY A 210 -4.67 -15.12 -1.38
C GLY A 210 -3.16 -15.03 -1.56
N LEU A 211 -2.60 -13.84 -1.78
CA LEU A 211 -1.15 -13.66 -1.97
C LEU A 211 -0.42 -13.40 -0.63
N ASP A 212 0.72 -14.05 -0.43
CA ASP A 212 1.65 -13.68 0.65
C ASP A 212 2.24 -12.29 0.37
N VAL A 213 2.53 -11.53 1.43
CA VAL A 213 3.23 -10.25 1.35
C VAL A 213 4.57 -10.40 0.62
N MET A 214 5.37 -11.42 0.94
CA MET A 214 6.66 -11.65 0.30
C MET A 214 6.50 -12.04 -1.18
N GLU A 215 5.54 -12.92 -1.49
CA GLU A 215 5.24 -13.31 -2.87
C GLU A 215 4.80 -12.12 -3.72
N CYS A 216 3.97 -11.23 -3.15
CA CYS A 216 3.57 -9.98 -3.78
C CYS A 216 4.79 -9.11 -4.09
N ALA A 217 5.64 -8.82 -3.09
CA ALA A 217 6.80 -7.98 -3.29
C ALA A 217 7.78 -8.53 -4.36
N ARG A 218 7.94 -9.86 -4.42
CA ARG A 218 8.73 -10.54 -5.47
C ARG A 218 8.11 -10.38 -6.85
N LYS A 219 6.81 -10.62 -6.98
CA LYS A 219 6.04 -10.47 -8.23
C LYS A 219 6.15 -9.04 -8.75
N GLU A 220 5.89 -8.04 -7.91
CA GLU A 220 5.96 -6.63 -8.32
C GLU A 220 7.38 -6.23 -8.75
N CYS A 221 8.43 -6.71 -8.07
CA CYS A 221 9.81 -6.51 -8.51
C CYS A 221 10.10 -7.12 -9.90
N GLN A 222 9.52 -8.28 -10.19
CA GLN A 222 9.66 -8.94 -11.49
C GLN A 222 8.90 -8.20 -12.59
N GLU A 223 7.65 -7.81 -12.33
CA GLU A 223 6.77 -7.20 -13.32
C GLU A 223 7.14 -5.73 -13.60
N GLU A 224 7.26 -4.91 -12.56
CA GLU A 224 7.47 -3.47 -12.72
C GLU A 224 8.93 -3.11 -13.00
N ALA A 225 9.89 -3.91 -12.55
CA ALA A 225 11.33 -3.60 -12.61
C ALA A 225 12.23 -4.67 -13.23
N SER A 226 11.67 -5.80 -13.70
CA SER A 226 12.41 -6.93 -14.30
C SER A 226 13.53 -7.48 -13.40
N VAL A 227 13.36 -7.43 -12.08
CA VAL A 227 14.35 -7.99 -11.14
C VAL A 227 14.39 -9.52 -11.28
N PRO A 228 15.54 -10.13 -11.61
CA PRO A 228 15.62 -11.56 -11.81
C PRO A 228 15.56 -12.32 -10.48
N GLU A 229 15.01 -13.53 -10.51
CA GLU A 229 14.73 -14.38 -9.34
C GLU A 229 15.93 -14.55 -8.40
N HIS A 230 17.14 -14.70 -8.96
CA HIS A 230 18.37 -14.89 -8.18
C HIS A 230 18.78 -13.67 -7.32
N MET A 231 18.27 -12.47 -7.63
CA MET A 231 18.53 -11.25 -6.84
C MET A 231 17.52 -11.07 -5.70
N LEU A 232 16.32 -11.63 -5.83
CA LEU A 232 15.22 -11.48 -4.87
C LEU A 232 15.46 -12.22 -3.55
N GLY A 233 16.51 -13.03 -3.43
CA GLY A 233 16.89 -13.68 -2.17
C GLY A 233 17.32 -12.70 -1.06
N LYS A 234 17.61 -11.43 -1.42
CA LYS A 234 17.97 -10.36 -0.48
C LYS A 234 16.80 -9.48 -0.05
N LEU A 235 15.61 -9.70 -0.63
CA LEU A 235 14.43 -8.88 -0.37
C LEU A 235 14.03 -9.03 1.11
N THR A 236 14.08 -7.92 1.86
CA THR A 236 13.89 -7.94 3.31
C THR A 236 12.73 -7.03 3.70
N LEU A 237 11.77 -7.54 4.47
CA LEU A 237 10.72 -6.72 5.07
C LEU A 237 11.35 -5.86 6.18
N VAL A 238 11.35 -4.53 6.00
CA VAL A 238 12.02 -3.60 6.92
C VAL A 238 11.05 -2.77 7.74
N ASN A 239 9.82 -2.57 7.27
CA ASN A 239 8.84 -1.77 8.00
C ASN A 239 7.39 -2.06 7.57
N GLN A 240 6.44 -1.58 8.37
CA GLN A 240 5.03 -1.49 8.03
C GLN A 240 4.54 -0.08 8.34
N ILE A 241 3.94 0.59 7.35
CA ILE A 241 3.38 1.93 7.48
C ILE A 241 1.87 1.86 7.38
N SER A 242 1.16 2.44 8.34
CA SER A 242 -0.30 2.53 8.33
C SER A 242 -0.77 3.97 8.28
N TYR A 243 -1.78 4.25 7.47
CA TYR A 243 -2.43 5.56 7.40
C TYR A 243 -3.88 5.44 6.94
N ILE A 244 -4.67 6.49 7.17
CA ILE A 244 -6.08 6.51 6.79
C ILE A 244 -6.49 7.89 6.32
N PHE A 245 -6.91 7.97 5.07
CA PHE A 245 -7.42 9.21 4.48
C PHE A 245 -8.83 8.99 3.94
N GLU A 246 -9.48 10.09 3.58
CA GLU A 246 -10.71 10.10 2.81
C GLU A 246 -10.57 10.98 1.58
N ASP A 247 -11.31 10.61 0.54
CA ASP A 247 -11.53 11.43 -0.64
C ASP A 247 -12.93 11.17 -1.22
N GLU A 248 -13.21 11.69 -2.41
CA GLU A 248 -14.51 11.51 -3.09
C GLU A 248 -14.91 10.06 -3.36
N ARG A 249 -13.98 9.11 -3.26
CA ARG A 249 -14.20 7.67 -3.42
C ARG A 249 -14.54 6.96 -2.10
N GLY A 250 -14.42 7.66 -0.97
CA GLY A 250 -14.73 7.16 0.36
C GLY A 250 -13.53 7.12 1.30
N VAL A 251 -13.61 6.27 2.32
CA VAL A 251 -12.59 6.14 3.36
C VAL A 251 -11.54 5.13 2.92
N CYS A 252 -10.27 5.43 3.16
CA CYS A 252 -9.13 4.72 2.60
C CYS A 252 -8.10 4.34 3.68
N PRO A 253 -8.38 3.37 4.56
CA PRO A 253 -7.36 2.81 5.43
C PRO A 253 -6.36 1.99 4.61
N GLN A 254 -5.06 2.16 4.86
CA GLN A 254 -3.97 1.48 4.19
C GLN A 254 -2.92 0.96 5.17
N ILE A 255 -2.37 -0.21 4.85
CA ILE A 255 -1.20 -0.81 5.49
C ILE A 255 -0.22 -1.20 4.38
N GLU A 256 0.91 -0.52 4.34
CA GLU A 256 1.97 -0.73 3.35
C GLU A 256 3.15 -1.47 3.98
N TYR A 257 3.51 -2.61 3.42
CA TYR A 257 4.68 -3.39 3.80
C TYR A 257 5.90 -2.90 3.00
N CYS A 258 6.89 -2.35 3.70
CA CYS A 258 8.08 -1.77 3.06
C CYS A 258 9.21 -2.80 3.05
N PHE A 259 9.77 -3.02 1.87
CA PHE A 259 10.88 -3.92 1.64
C PHE A 259 12.11 -3.17 1.16
N ASP A 260 13.28 -3.66 1.55
CA ASP A 260 14.57 -3.21 1.03
C ASP A 260 15.16 -4.31 0.14
N LEU A 261 15.76 -3.90 -0.98
CA LEU A 261 16.48 -4.77 -1.90
C LEU A 261 17.79 -4.11 -2.35
N GLU A 262 18.92 -4.60 -1.84
CA GLU A 262 20.24 -4.17 -2.33
C GLU A 262 20.53 -4.83 -3.69
N LEU A 263 20.63 -3.98 -4.72
CA LEU A 263 20.88 -4.35 -6.11
C LEU A 263 22.35 -4.16 -6.48
N PRO A 264 22.88 -4.96 -7.43
CA PRO A 264 24.19 -4.72 -8.02
C PRO A 264 24.28 -3.32 -8.64
N PRO A 265 25.45 -2.65 -8.59
CA PRO A 265 25.62 -1.32 -9.20
C PRO A 265 25.41 -1.26 -10.71
N ASP A 266 25.53 -2.39 -11.40
CA ASP A 266 25.33 -2.57 -12.84
C ASP A 266 23.92 -3.02 -13.22
N PHE A 267 23.04 -3.25 -12.23
CA PHE A 267 21.63 -3.55 -12.49
C PHE A 267 20.89 -2.30 -12.95
N ILE A 268 20.16 -2.42 -14.06
CA ILE A 268 19.32 -1.37 -14.61
C ILE A 268 17.89 -1.93 -14.71
N PRO A 269 16.92 -1.40 -13.94
CA PRO A 269 15.54 -1.87 -13.99
C PRO A 269 14.88 -1.51 -15.32
N VAL A 270 13.96 -2.38 -15.76
CA VAL A 270 13.15 -2.19 -16.97
C VAL A 270 11.73 -2.65 -16.66
N SER A 271 10.72 -1.87 -17.07
CA SER A 271 9.33 -2.31 -16.92
C SER A 271 9.01 -3.42 -17.92
N SER A 272 8.41 -4.52 -17.45
CA SER A 272 8.01 -5.64 -18.29
C SER A 272 6.51 -5.66 -18.62
N ASP A 273 5.70 -4.94 -17.85
CA ASP A 273 4.24 -4.93 -17.91
C ASP A 273 3.64 -3.58 -18.38
N GLY A 274 4.47 -2.53 -18.50
CA GLY A 274 4.06 -1.20 -18.93
C GLY A 274 3.46 -0.34 -17.81
N GLU A 275 3.58 -0.76 -16.55
CA GLU A 275 3.09 0.00 -15.40
C GLU A 275 4.03 1.15 -14.98
N VAL A 276 5.31 1.05 -15.35
CA VAL A 276 6.36 2.06 -15.14
C VAL A 276 6.88 2.55 -16.49
N ASP A 277 6.91 3.87 -16.67
CA ASP A 277 7.35 4.53 -17.92
C ASP A 277 8.87 4.59 -18.03
N SER A 278 9.53 4.96 -16.93
CA SER A 278 10.99 5.06 -16.85
C SER A 278 11.48 4.97 -15.41
N PHE A 279 12.79 4.75 -15.24
CA PHE A 279 13.44 4.72 -13.93
C PHE A 279 14.47 5.83 -13.82
N ARG A 280 14.58 6.40 -12.62
CA ARG A 280 15.64 7.36 -12.25
C ARG A 280 16.39 6.83 -11.04
N LEU A 281 17.71 6.83 -11.11
CA LEU A 281 18.57 6.62 -9.94
C LEU A 281 18.82 7.98 -9.26
N ALA A 282 18.61 8.06 -7.94
CA ALA A 282 18.85 9.27 -7.15
C ALA A 282 19.56 8.92 -5.84
N SER A 283 20.39 9.81 -5.32
CA SER A 283 20.95 9.61 -3.98
C SER A 283 19.88 9.86 -2.91
N ILE A 284 20.02 9.25 -1.73
CA ILE A 284 19.10 9.51 -0.61
C ILE A 284 19.15 10.99 -0.22
N SER A 285 20.32 11.62 -0.30
CA SER A 285 20.49 13.06 -0.08
C SER A 285 19.65 13.90 -1.06
N GLU A 286 19.72 13.62 -2.37
CA GLU A 286 18.89 14.29 -3.38
C GLU A 286 17.38 14.14 -3.12
N MET A 287 16.94 12.99 -2.59
CA MET A 287 15.53 12.74 -2.31
C MET A 287 14.99 13.49 -1.09
N LEU A 288 15.86 13.85 -0.14
CA LEU A 288 15.48 14.54 1.10
C LEU A 288 15.45 16.08 0.96
N HIS A 289 15.90 16.61 -0.17
CA HIS A 289 16.03 18.04 -0.45
C HIS A 289 15.01 18.55 -1.48
#